data_AF-A0A317P2W2-F1
#
_entry.id   AF-A0A317P2W2-F1
#
_cell.length_a   1.000
_cell.length_b   1.000
_cell.length_c   1.000
_cell.angle_alpha   90.00
_cell.angle_beta   90.00
_cell.angle_gamma   90.00
#
_symmetry.space_group_name_H-M   'P 1'
#
loop_
_entity.id
_entity.type
_entity.pdbx_description
1 polymer ?
#
loop_
_entity_poly.entity_id
_entity_poly.type
_entity_poly.pdbx_seq_one_letter_code
_entity_poly.pdbx_strand_id
1 'polypeptide(L)'
;MNQASSRHSAPPRLERPSPIAFILLLAFAAFFISGFSSANIHSDRLLRGVMNLGTFFGEALPPDFGRWDVIAMAMLETFQMAIVGVVFGVILSLPMALLCARNTSPHPVVRVIARNVVATLRTVPDLVWALIFVVAVVLGLVGAGGIGVELSAAMSLFRYDQALTVILAILVVVIGVEQVSAWIRKRVI
;
A
#
# COMPACT_ATOMS: atom_id res chain seq x y z
N MET A 1 -17.49 -49.52 48.98
CA MET A 1 -17.90 -49.81 47.58
C MET A 1 -18.51 -48.53 47.01
N ASN A 2 -18.06 -47.88 45.93
CA ASN A 2 -17.06 -48.19 44.91
C ASN A 2 -16.57 -46.86 44.31
N GLN A 3 -15.26 -46.63 44.33
CA GLN A 3 -14.60 -45.75 43.36
C GLN A 3 -14.34 -46.58 42.10
N ALA A 4 -14.84 -46.17 40.93
CA ALA A 4 -14.42 -46.75 39.66
C ALA A 4 -14.55 -45.73 38.51
N SER A 5 -13.42 -45.04 38.27
CA SER A 5 -12.89 -44.66 36.95
C SER A 5 -13.79 -43.89 35.96
N SER A 6 -13.68 -42.56 35.97
CA SER A 6 -13.94 -41.74 34.77
C SER A 6 -12.84 -42.01 33.73
N ARG A 7 -13.12 -42.92 32.79
CA ARG A 7 -12.23 -43.14 31.63
C ARG A 7 -12.29 -41.92 30.72
N HIS A 8 -11.28 -41.07 30.81
CA HIS A 8 -11.04 -40.01 29.82
C HIS A 8 -10.59 -40.69 28.51
N SER A 9 -11.53 -40.93 27.60
CA SER A 9 -11.25 -41.43 26.26
C SER A 9 -10.44 -40.39 25.50
N ALA A 10 -9.21 -40.73 25.10
CA ALA A 10 -8.36 -39.87 24.29
C ALA A 10 -9.09 -39.44 22.99
N PRO A 11 -8.90 -38.19 22.52
CA PRO A 11 -9.55 -37.73 21.29
C PRO A 11 -9.16 -38.65 20.12
N PRO A 12 -10.11 -38.98 19.22
CA PRO A 12 -9.87 -39.89 18.12
C PRO A 12 -8.73 -39.38 17.24
N ARG A 13 -7.72 -40.23 17.08
CA ARG A 13 -6.49 -39.96 16.34
C ARG A 13 -6.77 -40.12 14.84
N LEU A 14 -6.65 -39.01 14.10
CA LEU A 14 -6.86 -38.88 12.65
C LEU A 14 -8.19 -39.46 12.13
N GLU A 15 -9.21 -38.60 12.05
CA GLU A 15 -10.29 -38.80 11.07
C GLU A 15 -9.65 -38.81 9.66
N ARG A 16 -9.88 -39.89 8.92
CA ARG A 16 -9.34 -40.06 7.57
C ARG A 16 -9.87 -38.90 6.72
N PRO A 17 -9.01 -38.10 6.06
CA PRO A 17 -9.48 -36.97 5.28
C PRO A 17 -10.50 -37.47 4.25
N SER A 18 -11.63 -36.78 4.16
CA SER A 18 -12.67 -37.03 3.15
C SER A 18 -12.03 -37.24 1.77
N PRO A 19 -12.55 -38.13 0.91
CA PRO A 19 -12.03 -38.35 -0.44
C PRO A 19 -11.87 -37.03 -1.22
N ILE A 20 -12.73 -36.06 -0.97
CA ILE A 20 -12.67 -34.72 -1.56
C ILE A 20 -11.47 -33.92 -1.02
N ALA A 21 -11.22 -33.96 0.29
CA ALA A 21 -10.07 -33.31 0.90
C ALA A 21 -8.75 -33.92 0.39
N PHE A 22 -8.72 -35.24 0.16
CA PHE A 22 -7.56 -35.92 -0.41
C PHE A 22 -7.32 -35.54 -1.87
N ILE A 23 -8.37 -35.46 -2.69
CA ILE A 23 -8.28 -35.01 -4.09
C ILE A 23 -7.84 -33.55 -4.16
N LEU A 24 -8.39 -32.67 -3.33
CA LEU A 24 -7.99 -31.26 -3.28
C LEU A 24 -6.54 -31.09 -2.84
N LEU A 25 -6.09 -31.89 -1.87
CA LEU A 25 -4.70 -31.87 -1.42
C LEU A 25 -3.74 -32.38 -2.50
N LEU A 26 -4.12 -33.42 -3.24
CA LEU A 26 -3.36 -33.91 -4.39
C LEU A 26 -3.33 -32.89 -5.53
N ALA A 27 -4.45 -32.24 -5.84
CA ALA A 27 -4.52 -31.20 -6.86
C ALA A 27 -3.67 -29.98 -6.48
N PHE A 28 -3.73 -29.55 -5.21
CA PHE A 28 -2.89 -28.49 -4.68
C PHE A 28 -1.41 -28.87 -4.73
N ALA A 29 -1.05 -30.09 -4.33
CA ALA A 29 0.32 -30.59 -4.40
C ALA A 29 0.83 -30.66 -5.85
N ALA A 30 0.02 -31.16 -6.79
CA ALA A 30 0.37 -31.23 -8.21
C ALA A 30 0.55 -29.82 -8.82
N PHE A 31 -0.34 -28.89 -8.47
CA PHE A 31 -0.22 -27.48 -8.86
C PHE A 31 1.07 -26.84 -8.30
N PHE A 32 1.36 -27.08 -7.02
CA PHE A 32 2.55 -26.55 -6.36
C PHE A 32 3.84 -27.10 -6.98
N ILE A 33 3.89 -28.40 -7.27
CA ILE A 33 5.03 -29.05 -7.92
C ILE A 33 5.21 -28.54 -9.36
N SER A 34 4.11 -28.38 -10.11
CA SER A 34 4.14 -27.81 -11.47
C SER A 34 4.64 -26.36 -11.46
N GLY A 35 4.20 -25.55 -10.50
CA GLY A 35 4.66 -24.17 -10.30
C GLY A 35 6.14 -24.09 -9.94
N PHE A 36 6.61 -24.97 -9.05
CA PHE A 36 8.02 -25.01 -8.66
C PHE A 36 8.93 -25.50 -9.79
N SER A 37 8.47 -26.49 -10.56
CA SER A 37 9.16 -26.99 -11.76
C SER A 37 9.27 -25.92 -12.85
N SER A 38 8.22 -25.12 -13.04
CA SER A 38 8.19 -24.04 -14.03
C SER A 38 9.02 -22.82 -13.61
N ALA A 39 9.34 -22.70 -12.31
CA ALA A 39 10.09 -21.57 -11.76
C ALA A 39 11.57 -21.53 -12.16
N ASN A 40 12.09 -22.56 -12.84
CA ASN A 40 13.45 -22.63 -13.40
C ASN A 40 14.55 -22.14 -12.42
N ILE A 41 14.36 -22.41 -11.12
CA ILE A 41 15.23 -21.97 -10.03
C ILE A 41 16.50 -22.83 -10.05
N HIS A 42 17.47 -22.42 -10.86
CA HIS A 42 18.80 -23.00 -10.83
C HIS A 42 19.53 -22.54 -9.56
N SER A 43 20.14 -23.47 -8.83
CA SER A 43 20.94 -23.19 -7.62
C SER A 43 22.03 -22.15 -7.87
N ASP A 44 22.53 -22.09 -9.12
CA ASP A 44 23.51 -21.11 -9.60
C ASP A 44 23.00 -19.66 -9.57
N ARG A 45 21.71 -19.40 -9.81
CA ARG A 45 21.15 -18.04 -9.74
C ARG A 45 21.01 -17.52 -8.31
N LEU A 46 20.68 -18.42 -7.37
CA LEU A 46 20.59 -18.06 -5.95
C LEU A 46 21.97 -17.69 -5.40
N LEU A 47 23.00 -18.47 -5.72
CA LEU A 47 24.37 -18.20 -5.28
C LEU A 47 24.90 -16.89 -5.88
N ARG A 48 24.66 -16.66 -7.19
CA ARG A 48 25.02 -15.39 -7.85
C ARG A 48 24.28 -14.19 -7.27
N GLY A 49 23.00 -14.34 -6.93
CA GLY A 49 22.23 -13.27 -6.28
C GLY A 49 22.80 -12.87 -4.92
N VAL A 50 23.20 -13.86 -4.11
CA VAL A 50 23.85 -13.62 -2.82
C VAL A 50 25.23 -12.97 -2.99
N MET A 51 26.03 -13.43 -3.96
CA MET A 51 27.33 -12.80 -4.26
C MET A 51 27.18 -11.36 -4.77
N ASN A 52 26.21 -11.09 -5.64
CA ASN A 52 25.94 -9.74 -6.18
C ASN A 52 25.43 -8.77 -5.10
N LEU A 53 24.71 -9.27 -4.09
CA LEU A 53 24.37 -8.47 -2.91
C LEU A 53 25.64 -8.04 -2.16
N GLY A 54 26.60 -8.96 -2.00
CA GLY A 54 27.89 -8.66 -1.38
C GLY A 54 28.67 -7.58 -2.13
N THR A 55 28.71 -7.63 -3.47
CA THR A 55 29.38 -6.60 -4.28
C THR A 55 28.67 -5.26 -4.22
N PHE A 56 27.33 -5.24 -4.29
CA PHE A 56 26.53 -4.01 -4.16
C PHE A 56 26.77 -3.30 -2.83
N PHE A 57 26.74 -4.03 -1.71
CA PHE A 57 27.01 -3.44 -0.40
C PHE A 57 28.47 -3.00 -0.24
N GLY A 58 29.42 -3.71 -0.87
CA GLY A 58 30.82 -3.31 -0.91
C GLY A 58 31.05 -2.02 -1.71
N GLU A 59 30.32 -1.83 -2.81
CA GLU A 59 30.38 -0.64 -3.66
C GLU A 59 29.55 0.53 -3.11
N ALA A 60 28.53 0.25 -2.30
CA ALA A 60 27.72 1.27 -1.64
C ALA A 60 28.47 2.02 -0.51
N LEU A 61 29.65 1.55 -0.12
CA LEU A 61 30.50 2.14 0.91
C LEU A 61 31.88 2.50 0.29
N PRO A 62 32.33 3.76 0.35
CA PRO A 62 31.82 4.84 1.20
C PRO A 62 30.69 5.65 0.54
N PRO A 63 29.66 6.05 1.30
CA PRO A 63 28.60 6.92 0.79
C PRO A 63 29.16 8.30 0.40
N ASP A 64 28.75 8.81 -0.76
CA ASP A 64 29.13 10.15 -1.23
C ASP A 64 28.26 11.23 -0.58
N PHE A 65 28.87 12.02 0.30
CA PHE A 65 28.22 13.16 0.97
C PHE A 65 28.29 14.47 0.18
N GLY A 66 28.86 14.47 -1.03
CA GLY A 66 29.05 15.68 -1.84
C GLY A 66 27.75 16.39 -2.27
N ARG A 67 26.59 15.73 -2.14
CA ARG A 67 25.27 16.26 -2.52
C ARG A 67 24.30 16.40 -1.35
N TRP A 68 24.80 16.45 -0.12
CA TRP A 68 23.95 16.54 1.07
C TRP A 68 22.99 17.75 1.03
N ASP A 69 23.41 18.89 0.45
CA ASP A 69 22.57 20.09 0.30
C ASP A 69 21.29 19.80 -0.51
N VAL A 70 21.43 19.10 -1.64
CA VAL A 70 20.30 18.76 -2.52
C VAL A 70 19.37 17.77 -1.83
N ILE A 71 19.93 16.79 -1.13
CA ILE A 71 19.17 15.79 -0.39
C ILE A 71 18.42 16.46 0.77
N ALA A 72 19.08 17.34 1.53
CA ALA A 72 18.47 18.07 2.63
C ALA A 72 17.34 18.98 2.14
N MET A 73 17.50 19.66 1.01
CA MET A 73 16.44 20.48 0.42
C MET A 73 15.24 19.64 -0.02
N ALA A 74 15.46 18.51 -0.70
CA ALA A 74 14.37 17.61 -1.09
C ALA A 74 13.65 17.01 0.13
N MET A 75 14.41 16.65 1.19
CA MET A 75 13.83 16.19 2.45
C MET A 75 13.00 17.30 3.11
N LEU A 76 13.48 18.54 3.11
CA LEU A 76 12.73 19.68 3.63
C LEU A 76 11.45 19.94 2.85
N GLU A 77 11.46 19.81 1.52
CA GLU A 77 10.28 19.96 0.68
C GLU A 77 9.20 18.93 1.05
N THR A 78 9.57 17.65 1.18
CA THR A 78 8.62 16.60 1.62
C THR A 78 8.11 16.82 3.04
N PHE A 79 8.97 17.31 3.93
CA PHE A 79 8.60 17.63 5.29
C PHE A 79 7.62 18.81 5.36
N GLN A 80 7.86 19.85 4.55
CA GLN A 80 6.95 20.99 4.42
C GLN A 80 5.58 20.56 3.90
N MET A 81 5.52 19.70 2.88
CA MET A 81 4.25 19.16 2.37
C MET A 81 3.49 18.38 3.45
N ALA A 82 4.20 17.55 4.24
CA ALA A 82 3.59 16.80 5.34
C ALA A 82 3.02 17.73 6.42
N ILE A 83 3.77 18.77 6.81
CA ILE A 83 3.30 19.77 7.78
C ILE A 83 2.05 20.46 7.25
N VAL A 84 2.07 20.94 6.01
CA VAL A 84 0.95 21.64 5.41
C VAL A 84 -0.30 20.75 5.42
N GLY A 85 -0.17 19.47 5.04
CA GLY A 85 -1.26 18.50 5.10
C GLY A 85 -1.81 18.30 6.53
N VAL A 86 -0.93 18.20 7.52
CA VAL A 86 -1.34 18.07 8.93
C VAL A 86 -2.05 19.33 9.43
N VAL A 87 -1.55 20.52 9.09
CA VAL A 87 -2.15 21.80 9.51
C VAL A 87 -3.57 21.92 8.97
N PHE A 88 -3.78 21.68 7.66
CA PHE A 88 -5.13 21.67 7.09
C PHE A 88 -6.01 20.58 7.69
N GLY A 89 -5.46 19.39 7.92
CA GLY A 89 -6.15 18.29 8.59
C GLY A 89 -6.61 18.65 10.00
N VAL A 90 -5.77 19.30 10.79
CA VAL A 90 -6.10 19.76 12.15
C VAL A 90 -7.19 20.82 12.11
N ILE A 91 -7.03 21.84 11.26
CA ILE A 91 -8.01 22.92 11.10
C ILE A 91 -9.40 22.40 10.74
N LEU A 92 -9.50 21.41 9.83
CA LEU A 92 -10.77 20.80 9.44
C LEU A 92 -11.28 19.77 10.47
N SER A 93 -10.38 19.06 11.14
CA SER A 93 -10.76 18.03 12.12
C SER A 93 -11.33 18.62 13.41
N LEU A 94 -10.85 19.80 13.83
CA LEU A 94 -11.28 20.45 15.07
C LEU A 94 -12.79 20.79 15.08
N PRO A 95 -13.36 21.50 14.08
CA PRO A 95 -14.80 21.75 14.03
C PRO A 95 -15.58 20.45 13.87
N MET A 96 -15.10 19.49 13.08
CA MET A 96 -15.76 18.19 12.95
C MET A 96 -15.78 17.40 14.25
N ALA A 97 -14.72 17.48 15.06
CA ALA A 97 -14.65 16.86 16.38
C ALA A 97 -15.68 17.47 17.35
N LEU A 98 -15.83 18.80 17.34
CA LEU A 98 -16.83 19.50 18.15
C LEU A 98 -18.26 19.13 17.75
N LEU A 99 -18.54 18.93 16.46
CA LEU A 99 -19.84 18.47 15.96
C LEU A 99 -20.12 16.99 16.30
N CYS A 100 -19.08 16.17 16.44
CA CYS A 100 -19.21 14.75 16.81
C CYS A 100 -19.39 14.53 18.32
N ALA A 101 -18.91 15.46 19.15
CA ALA A 101 -18.92 15.37 20.60
C ALA A 101 -20.35 15.48 21.18
N ARG A 102 -20.66 14.64 22.17
CA ARG A 102 -22.03 14.51 22.73
C ARG A 102 -22.50 15.76 23.50
N ASN A 103 -21.56 16.54 24.04
CA ASN A 103 -21.84 17.65 24.94
C ASN A 103 -21.98 19.00 24.22
N THR A 104 -21.33 19.15 23.06
CA THR A 104 -21.24 20.42 22.32
C THR A 104 -22.15 20.49 21.10
N SER A 105 -22.65 19.35 20.61
CA SER A 105 -23.49 19.33 19.41
C SER A 105 -24.87 19.98 19.68
N PRO A 106 -25.30 21.00 18.91
CA PRO A 106 -26.57 21.71 19.15
C PRO A 106 -27.82 20.84 19.02
N HIS A 107 -27.78 19.84 18.13
CA HIS A 107 -28.91 18.95 17.87
C HIS A 107 -28.41 17.51 17.57
N PRO A 108 -29.09 16.45 18.05
CA PRO A 108 -28.66 15.06 17.86
C PRO A 108 -28.52 14.64 16.39
N VAL A 109 -29.31 15.23 15.48
CA VAL A 109 -29.20 14.96 14.03
C VAL A 109 -27.88 15.47 13.47
N VAL A 110 -27.43 16.68 13.86
CA VAL A 110 -26.14 17.24 13.41
C VAL A 110 -25.01 16.32 13.82
N ARG A 111 -25.07 15.80 15.05
CA ARG A 111 -24.10 14.83 15.55
C ARG A 111 -24.11 13.52 14.78
N VAL A 112 -25.28 12.96 14.46
CA VAL A 112 -25.38 11.72 13.68
C VAL A 112 -24.82 11.92 12.28
N ILE A 113 -25.18 13.01 11.61
CA ILE A 113 -24.66 13.36 10.28
C ILE A 113 -23.14 13.53 10.34
N ALA A 114 -22.61 14.32 11.27
CA ALA A 114 -21.16 14.53 11.40
C ALA A 114 -20.40 13.21 11.65
N ARG A 115 -20.93 12.34 12.53
CA ARG A 115 -20.33 11.02 12.78
C ARG A 115 -20.40 10.11 11.57
N ASN A 116 -21.51 10.14 10.82
CA ASN A 116 -21.63 9.36 9.60
C ASN A 116 -20.66 9.86 8.53
N VAL A 117 -20.47 11.18 8.38
CA VAL A 117 -19.46 11.75 7.47
C VAL A 117 -18.06 11.25 7.84
N VAL A 118 -17.66 11.35 9.11
CA VAL A 118 -16.34 10.88 9.56
C VAL A 118 -16.19 9.37 9.38
N ALA A 119 -17.24 8.60 9.69
CA ALA A 119 -17.23 7.16 9.50
C ALA A 119 -17.07 6.80 8.02
N THR A 120 -17.83 7.44 7.13
CA THR A 120 -17.72 7.26 5.68
C THR A 120 -16.32 7.60 5.18
N LEU A 121 -15.79 8.77 5.54
CA LEU A 121 -14.43 9.19 5.14
C LEU A 121 -13.36 8.18 5.58
N ARG A 122 -13.55 7.52 6.73
CA ARG A 122 -12.64 6.46 7.22
C ARG A 122 -12.86 5.09 6.60
N THR A 123 -14.02 4.84 6.00
CA THR A 123 -14.28 3.58 5.29
C THR A 123 -13.72 3.57 3.88
N VAL A 124 -13.45 4.74 3.29
CA VAL A 124 -12.84 4.83 1.96
C VAL A 124 -11.44 4.22 2.03
N PRO A 125 -11.15 3.15 1.27
CA PRO A 125 -9.83 2.55 1.24
C PRO A 125 -8.78 3.54 0.74
N ASP A 126 -7.54 3.43 1.24
CA ASP A 126 -6.44 4.31 0.79
C ASP A 126 -6.23 4.25 -0.73
N LEU A 127 -6.55 3.11 -1.36
CA LEU A 127 -6.51 2.92 -2.81
C LEU A 127 -7.46 3.86 -3.57
N VAL A 128 -8.65 4.11 -3.03
CA VAL A 128 -9.62 5.00 -3.68
C VAL A 128 -9.11 6.44 -3.65
N TRP A 129 -8.53 6.86 -2.52
CA TRP A 129 -7.87 8.16 -2.43
C TRP A 129 -6.69 8.27 -3.39
N ALA A 130 -5.87 7.22 -3.49
CA ALA A 130 -4.76 7.18 -4.45
C ALA A 130 -5.26 7.36 -5.89
N LEU A 131 -6.30 6.62 -6.31
CA LEU A 131 -6.87 6.74 -7.65
C LEU A 131 -7.43 8.15 -7.92
N ILE A 132 -8.13 8.75 -6.96
CA ILE A 132 -8.66 10.12 -7.09
C ILE A 132 -7.50 11.11 -7.26
N PHE A 133 -6.44 10.99 -6.47
CA PHE A 133 -5.25 11.84 -6.60
C PHE A 133 -4.57 11.67 -7.95
N VAL A 134 -4.44 10.44 -8.46
CA VAL A 134 -3.86 10.17 -9.78
C VAL A 134 -4.64 10.87 -10.88
N VAL A 135 -5.96 10.71 -10.90
CA VAL A 135 -6.82 11.37 -11.88
C VAL A 135 -6.70 12.89 -11.75
N ALA A 136 -6.70 13.41 -10.53
CA ALA A 136 -6.64 14.85 -10.30
C ALA A 136 -5.26 15.45 -10.68
N VAL A 137 -4.17 14.69 -10.53
CA VAL A 137 -2.84 15.06 -11.03
C VAL A 137 -2.80 15.05 -12.55
N VAL A 138 -3.34 14.02 -13.21
CA VAL A 138 -3.40 13.94 -14.68
C VAL A 138 -4.20 15.11 -15.27
N LEU A 139 -5.30 15.49 -14.62
CA LEU A 139 -6.13 16.62 -15.02
C LEU A 139 -5.53 17.98 -14.63
N GLY A 140 -4.39 18.02 -13.92
CA GLY A 140 -3.74 19.24 -13.47
C GLY A 140 -4.49 19.99 -12.36
N LEU A 141 -5.44 19.34 -11.69
CA LEU A 141 -6.29 19.93 -10.65
C LEU A 141 -5.57 20.02 -9.29
N VAL A 142 -4.62 19.11 -9.03
CA VAL A 142 -3.96 18.95 -7.72
C VAL A 142 -2.45 18.85 -7.91
N GLY A 143 -1.71 19.64 -7.13
CA GLY A 143 -0.27 19.88 -7.30
C GLY A 143 -0.05 21.30 -7.79
N ALA A 144 0.76 22.08 -7.07
CA ALA A 144 1.00 23.51 -7.24
C ALA A 144 1.58 23.91 -8.63
N GLY A 145 0.82 23.70 -9.71
CA GLY A 145 1.30 23.85 -11.09
C GLY A 145 2.17 22.68 -11.59
N GLY A 146 1.98 21.46 -11.08
CA GLY A 146 2.85 20.30 -11.36
C GLY A 146 2.58 19.55 -12.67
N ILE A 147 3.08 18.30 -12.75
CA ILE A 147 3.14 17.39 -13.91
C ILE A 147 1.87 17.38 -14.81
N GLY A 148 0.67 17.56 -14.27
CA GLY A 148 -0.57 17.67 -15.05
C GLY A 148 -0.69 18.92 -15.93
N VAL A 149 -0.16 20.05 -15.46
CA VAL A 149 -0.06 21.28 -16.26
C VAL A 149 0.94 21.08 -17.40
N GLU A 150 2.06 20.40 -17.13
CA GLU A 150 3.05 20.01 -18.15
C GLU A 150 2.41 19.09 -19.21
N LEU A 151 1.59 18.13 -18.79
CA LEU A 151 0.84 17.25 -19.71
C LEU A 151 -0.17 18.03 -20.56
N SER A 152 -0.95 18.92 -19.94
CA SER A 152 -1.91 19.78 -20.64
C SER A 152 -1.21 20.74 -21.61
N ALA A 153 -0.05 21.28 -21.23
CA ALA A 153 0.80 22.10 -22.09
C ALA A 153 1.35 21.28 -23.26
N ALA A 154 1.89 20.08 -23.02
CA ALA A 154 2.38 19.21 -24.08
C ALA A 154 1.27 18.83 -25.08
N MET A 155 0.07 18.55 -24.59
CA MET A 155 -1.10 18.22 -25.42
C MET A 155 -1.61 19.43 -26.23
N SER A 156 -1.69 20.61 -25.61
CA SER A 156 -2.12 21.85 -26.29
C SER A 156 -1.09 22.35 -27.31
N LEU A 157 0.20 22.04 -27.10
CA LEU A 157 1.29 22.33 -28.02
C LEU A 157 1.53 21.23 -29.06
N PHE A 158 0.67 20.20 -29.13
CA PHE A 158 0.81 19.05 -30.03
C PHE A 158 2.15 18.29 -29.91
N ARG A 159 2.80 18.35 -28.74
CA ARG A 159 4.08 17.69 -28.43
C ARG A 159 3.83 16.30 -27.84
N TYR A 160 3.39 15.38 -28.68
CA TYR A 160 3.00 14.02 -28.25
C TYR A 160 4.15 13.23 -27.60
N ASP A 161 5.41 13.46 -27.99
CA ASP A 161 6.57 12.80 -27.40
C ASP A 161 6.73 13.13 -25.91
N GLN A 162 6.48 14.40 -25.55
CA GLN A 162 6.52 14.85 -24.16
C GLN A 162 5.30 14.35 -23.39
N ALA A 163 4.11 14.43 -24.00
CA ALA A 163 2.89 13.91 -23.38
C ALA A 163 3.03 12.42 -23.05
N LEU A 164 3.59 11.62 -23.97
CA LEU A 164 3.85 10.20 -23.77
C LEU A 164 4.84 9.94 -22.64
N THR A 165 5.93 10.72 -22.57
CA THR A 165 6.91 10.61 -21.48
C THR A 165 6.26 10.89 -20.11
N VAL A 166 5.44 11.94 -20.03
CA VAL A 166 4.73 12.31 -18.80
C VAL A 166 3.72 11.22 -18.41
N ILE A 167 2.94 10.70 -19.37
CA ILE A 167 1.99 9.61 -19.14
C ILE A 167 2.70 8.35 -18.63
N LEU A 168 3.81 7.96 -19.24
CA LEU A 168 4.59 6.79 -18.80
C LEU A 168 5.19 7.00 -17.41
N ALA A 169 5.72 8.20 -17.11
CA ALA A 169 6.23 8.53 -15.80
C ALA A 169 5.15 8.42 -14.71
N ILE A 170 3.95 8.94 -14.97
CA ILE A 170 2.80 8.79 -14.06
C ILE A 170 2.44 7.32 -13.89
N LEU A 171 2.32 6.55 -14.98
CA LEU A 171 1.98 5.13 -14.93
C LEU A 171 2.94 4.34 -14.05
N VAL A 172 4.25 4.54 -14.21
CA VAL A 172 5.30 3.86 -13.43
C VAL A 172 5.18 4.21 -11.94
N VAL A 173 4.97 5.48 -11.61
CA VAL A 173 4.83 5.92 -10.21
C VAL A 173 3.57 5.33 -9.57
N VAL A 174 2.43 5.35 -10.27
CA VAL A 174 1.16 4.83 -9.75
C VAL A 174 1.25 3.33 -9.47
N ILE A 175 1.75 2.56 -10.44
CA ILE A 175 1.95 1.12 -10.28
C ILE A 175 2.90 0.85 -9.11
N GLY A 176 3.99 1.61 -8.99
CA GLY A 176 4.93 1.50 -7.88
C GLY A 176 4.26 1.71 -6.53
N VAL A 177 3.48 2.79 -6.37
CA VAL A 177 2.76 3.10 -5.13
C VAL A 177 1.72 2.04 -4.82
N GLU A 178 0.91 1.61 -5.79
CA GLU A 178 -0.11 0.59 -5.58
C GLU A 178 0.50 -0.74 -5.15
N GLN A 179 1.59 -1.17 -5.78
CA GLN A 179 2.30 -2.40 -5.44
C GLN A 179 2.87 -2.36 -4.03
N VAL A 180 3.48 -1.23 -3.64
CA VAL A 180 3.97 -1.02 -2.26
C VAL A 180 2.80 -1.03 -1.27
N SER A 181 1.72 -0.33 -1.58
CA SER A 181 0.54 -0.22 -0.73
C SER A 181 -0.16 -1.58 -0.56
N ALA A 182 -0.24 -2.38 -1.63
CA ALA A 182 -0.77 -3.74 -1.59
C ALA A 182 0.15 -4.72 -0.84
N TRP A 183 1.46 -4.58 -1.00
CA TRP A 183 2.46 -5.37 -0.28
C TRP A 183 2.41 -5.10 1.22
N ILE A 184 2.31 -3.83 1.64
CA ILE A 184 2.17 -3.45 3.05
C ILE A 184 0.86 -4.01 3.62
N ARG A 185 -0.27 -3.86 2.91
CA ARG A 185 -1.56 -4.38 3.39
C ARG A 185 -1.53 -5.89 3.62
N LYS A 186 -0.96 -6.67 2.69
CA LYS A 186 -0.84 -8.13 2.83
C LYS A 186 0.11 -8.58 3.95
N ARG A 187 0.99 -7.69 4.43
CA ARG A 187 1.98 -8.01 5.47
C ARG A 187 1.50 -7.63 6.87
N VAL A 188 0.57 -6.68 6.97
CA VAL A 188 0.07 -6.13 8.24
C VAL A 188 -1.32 -6.68 8.59
N ILE A 189 -2.11 -7.11 7.60
CA ILE A 189 -3.45 -7.69 7.74
C ILE A 189 -3.40 -9.13 7.21
#